data_AF-A0A6C0NX62-F1
#
_entry.id   AF-A0A6C0NX62-F1
#
_cell.length_a   1.000
_cell.length_b   1.000
_cell.length_c   1.000
_cell.angle_alpha   90.00
_cell.angle_beta   90.00
_cell.angle_gamma   90.00
#
_symmetry.space_group_name_H-M   'P 1'
#
loop_
_entity.id
_entity.type
_entity.pdbx_description
1 polymer ?
#
loop_
_entity_poly.entity_id
_entity_poly.type
_entity_poly.pdbx_seq_one_letter_code
_entity_poly.pdbx_strand_id
1 'polypeptide(L)'
;MAIMRYIIMKNGQEVSFVEMPASHAYQLSALNLRLHKEIDKLTASHVPALPYAIAECEDVELHDKSVVIHSGLAYMNQLEQDFASIEEKTYPLISLLTEIRALQAQLEQWYEEEFDM
;
A
#
# COMPACT_ATOMS: atom_id res chain seq x y z
N MET A 1 8.59 4.01 21.01
CA MET A 1 8.09 2.90 20.19
C MET A 1 6.72 3.28 19.69
N ALA A 2 6.60 3.42 18.38
CA ALA A 2 5.33 3.69 17.76
C ALA A 2 4.35 2.51 17.87
N ILE A 3 3.07 2.84 17.86
CA ILE A 3 1.99 1.87 17.80
C ILE A 3 1.85 1.44 16.33
N MET A 4 1.90 0.14 16.07
CA MET A 4 1.72 -0.43 14.74
C MET A 4 0.29 -0.92 14.53
N ARG A 5 -0.10 -1.07 13.26
CA ARG A 5 -1.36 -1.68 12.81
C ARG A 5 -1.06 -2.57 11.62
N TYR A 6 -1.86 -3.62 11.48
CA TYR A 6 -1.79 -4.53 10.34
C TYR A 6 -2.98 -4.30 9.44
N ILE A 7 -2.71 -4.04 8.17
CA ILE A 7 -3.73 -3.95 7.13
C ILE A 7 -3.75 -5.29 6.40
N ILE A 8 -4.94 -5.88 6.32
CA ILE A 8 -5.15 -7.16 5.66
C ILE A 8 -5.48 -6.90 4.19
N MET A 9 -4.65 -7.42 3.31
CA MET A 9 -4.76 -7.26 1.86
C MET A 9 -5.22 -8.58 1.25
N LYS A 10 -6.16 -8.52 0.31
CA LYS A 10 -6.67 -9.69 -0.41
C LYS A 10 -6.41 -9.58 -1.90
N ASN A 11 -5.85 -10.63 -2.49
CA ASN A 11 -5.68 -10.75 -3.93
C ASN A 11 -6.21 -12.12 -4.40
N GLY A 12 -7.42 -12.16 -4.95
CA GLY A 12 -8.08 -13.43 -5.27
C GLY A 12 -8.32 -14.27 -4.01
N GLN A 13 -7.61 -15.41 -3.91
CA GLN A 13 -7.66 -16.30 -2.73
C GLN A 13 -6.49 -16.08 -1.77
N GLU A 14 -5.52 -15.26 -2.13
CA GLU A 14 -4.35 -14.96 -1.31
C GLU A 14 -4.65 -13.81 -0.35
N VAL A 15 -4.09 -13.92 0.86
CA VAL A 15 -4.11 -12.88 1.88
C VAL A 15 -2.68 -12.54 2.24
N SER A 16 -2.39 -11.25 2.31
CA SER A 16 -1.12 -10.71 2.80
C SER A 16 -1.38 -9.59 3.81
N PHE A 17 -0.34 -9.21 4.53
CA PHE A 17 -0.42 -8.22 5.60
C PHE A 17 0.58 -7.10 5.34
N VAL A 18 0.18 -5.88 5.63
CA VAL A 18 1.07 -4.72 5.62
C VAL A 18 1.11 -4.12 7.02
N GLU A 19 2.29 -4.07 7.61
CA GLU A 19 2.52 -3.44 8.90
C GLU A 19 2.82 -1.95 8.70
N MET A 20 2.01 -1.09 9.31
CA MET A 20 2.10 0.36 9.21
C MET A 20 2.11 0.99 10.60
N PRO A 21 2.74 2.17 10.77
CA PRO A 21 2.50 3.01 11.92
C PRO A 21 1.00 3.34 12.00
N ALA A 22 0.42 3.33 13.19
CA ALA A 22 -1.01 3.58 13.39
C ALA A 22 -1.46 4.94 12.82
N SER A 23 -0.57 5.94 12.83
CA SER A 23 -0.79 7.26 12.22
C SER A 23 -0.96 7.22 10.70
N HIS A 24 -0.42 6.20 10.03
CA HIS A 24 -0.39 6.08 8.57
C HIS A 24 -1.25 4.91 8.04
N ALA A 25 -1.68 3.99 8.90
CA ALA A 25 -2.43 2.80 8.49
C ALA A 25 -3.74 3.15 7.75
N TYR A 26 -4.55 4.05 8.32
CA TYR A 26 -5.77 4.53 7.68
C TYR A 26 -5.49 5.23 6.33
N GLN A 27 -4.37 5.95 6.21
CA GLN A 27 -4.00 6.60 4.95
C GLN A 27 -3.75 5.57 3.84
N LEU A 28 -3.09 4.46 4.16
CA LEU A 28 -2.87 3.37 3.21
C LEU A 28 -4.20 2.72 2.79
N SER A 29 -5.08 2.39 3.74
CA SER A 29 -6.40 1.85 3.42
C SER A 29 -7.23 2.81 2.55
N ALA A 30 -7.25 4.10 2.89
CA ALA A 30 -7.96 5.11 2.11
C ALA A 30 -7.38 5.26 0.68
N LEU A 31 -6.05 5.26 0.55
CA LEU A 31 -5.37 5.27 -0.75
C LEU A 31 -5.74 4.03 -1.56
N ASN A 32 -5.67 2.83 -0.97
CA ASN A 32 -6.02 1.59 -1.65
C ASN A 32 -7.47 1.62 -2.19
N LEU A 33 -8.43 2.05 -1.36
CA LEU A 33 -9.83 2.21 -1.78
C LEU A 33 -10.00 3.22 -2.92
N ARG A 34 -9.20 4.30 -2.91
CA ARG A 34 -9.21 5.29 -4.01
C ARG A 34 -8.61 4.72 -5.28
N LEU A 35 -7.49 4.01 -5.19
CA LEU A 35 -6.84 3.36 -6.32
C LEU A 35 -7.83 2.43 -7.03
N HIS A 36 -8.56 1.58 -6.30
CA HIS A 36 -9.59 0.70 -6.88
C HIS A 36 -10.73 1.44 -7.60
N LYS A 37 -11.09 2.67 -7.19
CA LYS A 37 -12.13 3.47 -7.89
C LYS A 37 -11.65 4.10 -9.18
N GLU A 38 -10.34 4.33 -9.31
CA GLU A 38 -9.74 5.03 -10.45
C GLU A 38 -9.04 4.07 -11.41
N ILE A 39 -8.60 2.90 -10.95
CA ILE A 39 -7.87 1.91 -11.76
C ILE A 39 -8.71 1.40 -12.95
N ASP A 40 -10.02 1.28 -12.76
CA ASP A 40 -10.98 0.91 -13.82
C ASP A 40 -11.12 1.97 -14.92
N LYS A 41 -10.61 3.19 -14.70
CA LYS A 41 -10.61 4.27 -15.69
C LYS A 41 -9.34 4.30 -16.55
N LEU A 42 -8.33 3.50 -16.19
CA LEU A 42 -7.12 3.35 -16.98
C LEU A 42 -7.45 2.60 -18.28
N THR A 43 -6.72 2.94 -19.32
CA THR A 43 -6.90 2.39 -20.67
C THR A 43 -5.71 1.56 -21.14
N ALA A 44 -4.64 1.53 -20.34
CA ALA A 44 -3.47 0.70 -20.57
C ALA A 44 -3.85 -0.77 -20.80
N SER A 45 -3.15 -1.41 -21.73
CA SER A 45 -3.32 -2.83 -22.05
C SER A 45 -2.94 -3.76 -20.91
N HIS A 46 -2.06 -3.30 -20.02
CA HIS A 46 -1.61 -4.03 -18.84
C HIS A 46 -1.66 -3.12 -17.62
N VAL A 47 -2.44 -3.54 -16.63
CA VAL A 47 -2.53 -2.90 -15.32
C VAL A 47 -2.22 -3.97 -14.27
N PRO A 48 -1.24 -3.75 -13.37
CA PRO A 48 -0.89 -4.71 -12.33
C PRO A 48 -2.07 -5.05 -11.42
N ALA A 49 -2.09 -6.28 -10.89
CA ALA A 49 -3.10 -6.68 -9.92
C ALA A 49 -2.89 -5.89 -8.61
N LEU A 50 -3.95 -5.20 -8.16
CA LEU A 50 -3.93 -4.43 -6.92
C LEU A 50 -4.67 -5.22 -5.82
N PRO A 51 -3.98 -5.68 -4.76
CA PRO A 51 -4.64 -6.25 -3.60
C PRO A 51 -5.63 -5.26 -2.98
N TYR A 52 -6.74 -5.75 -2.44
CA TYR A 52 -7.77 -4.93 -1.81
C TYR A 52 -7.61 -4.95 -0.28
N ALA A 53 -7.58 -3.79 0.35
CA ALA A 53 -7.57 -3.66 1.81
C ALA A 53 -8.95 -4.05 2.37
N ILE A 54 -9.03 -5.15 3.10
CA ILE A 54 -10.30 -5.70 3.61
C ILE A 54 -10.52 -5.46 5.11
N ALA A 55 -9.46 -5.20 5.88
CA ALA A 55 -9.55 -4.97 7.31
C ALA A 55 -8.26 -4.32 7.86
N GLU A 56 -8.38 -3.77 9.06
CA GLU A 56 -7.26 -3.32 9.90
C GLU A 56 -7.37 -3.95 11.29
N CYS A 57 -6.25 -4.37 11.87
CA CYS A 57 -6.21 -4.89 13.23
C CYS A 57 -4.97 -4.42 14.01
N GLU A 58 -5.05 -4.54 15.34
CA GLU A 58 -3.96 -4.16 16.25
C GLU A 58 -2.84 -5.18 16.28
N ASP A 59 -3.21 -6.45 16.24
CA ASP A 59 -2.30 -7.57 16.41
C ASP A 59 -2.64 -8.66 15.40
N VAL A 60 -1.63 -9.43 15.00
CA VAL A 60 -1.77 -10.57 14.11
C VAL A 60 -0.76 -11.65 14.48
N GLU A 61 -1.27 -12.86 14.71
CA GLU A 61 -0.44 -14.05 14.88
C GLU A 61 -0.62 -14.97 13.67
N LEU A 62 0.45 -15.16 12.90
CA LEU A 62 0.44 -16.01 11.71
C LEU A 62 0.88 -17.44 12.06
N HIS A 63 -0.01 -18.41 11.85
CA HIS A 63 0.32 -19.83 11.97
C HIS A 63 0.86 -20.44 10.66
N ASP A 64 0.48 -19.86 9.51
CA ASP A 64 0.97 -20.26 8.20
C ASP A 64 2.25 -19.49 7.86
N LYS A 65 3.37 -20.21 7.74
CA LYS A 65 4.68 -19.64 7.46
C LYS A 65 4.85 -19.16 6.01
N SER A 66 3.91 -19.50 5.12
CA SER A 66 3.92 -19.01 3.74
C SER A 66 3.39 -17.58 3.62
N VAL A 67 2.65 -17.11 4.64
CA VAL A 67 2.09 -15.75 4.66
C VAL A 67 3.12 -14.77 5.20
N VAL A 68 3.35 -13.69 4.45
CA VAL A 68 4.35 -12.68 4.77
C VAL A 68 3.66 -11.40 5.27
N ILE A 69 4.24 -10.80 6.30
CA ILE A 69 3.96 -9.42 6.71
C ILE A 69 4.97 -8.52 6.00
N HIS A 70 4.49 -7.67 5.11
CA HIS A 70 5.30 -6.66 4.45
C HIS A 70 5.40 -5.43 5.33
N SER A 71 6.57 -4.80 5.39
CA SER A 71 6.65 -3.46 5.95
C SER A 71 5.91 -2.48 5.06
N GLY A 72 5.33 -1.45 5.66
CA GLY A 72 4.66 -0.38 4.93
C GLY A 72 5.50 0.21 3.81
N LEU A 73 6.78 0.48 4.08
CA LEU A 73 7.67 1.09 3.10
C LEU A 73 7.96 0.14 1.92
N ALA A 74 8.19 -1.14 2.20
CA ALA A 74 8.38 -2.14 1.13
C ALA A 74 7.13 -2.25 0.24
N TYR A 75 5.94 -2.26 0.85
CA TYR A 75 4.68 -2.28 0.11
C TYR A 75 4.51 -1.01 -0.75
N MET A 76 4.76 0.18 -0.19
CA MET A 76 4.64 1.44 -0.91
C MET A 76 5.62 1.56 -2.08
N ASN A 77 6.85 1.09 -1.92
CA ASN A 77 7.85 1.05 -2.98
C ASN A 77 7.40 0.16 -4.14
N GLN A 78 6.89 -1.04 -3.84
CA GLN A 78 6.38 -1.95 -4.86
C GLN A 78 5.16 -1.36 -5.58
N LEU A 79 4.24 -0.76 -4.83
CA LEU A 79 3.04 -0.13 -5.38
C LEU A 79 3.39 1.03 -6.33
N GLU A 80 4.36 1.86 -5.96
CA GLU A 80 4.85 2.94 -6.82
C GLU A 80 5.45 2.39 -8.10
N GLN A 81 6.31 1.38 -8.00
CA GLN A 81 6.94 0.74 -9.16
C GLN A 81 5.89 0.13 -10.10
N ASP A 82 4.90 -0.56 -9.55
CA ASP A 82 3.82 -1.18 -10.30
C ASP A 82 3.03 -0.12 -11.09
N PHE A 83 2.60 0.97 -10.44
CA PHE A 83 1.86 2.04 -11.11
C PHE A 83 2.73 2.84 -12.09
N ALA A 84 4.03 3.02 -11.80
CA ALA A 84 4.95 3.72 -12.68
C ALA A 84 5.27 2.91 -13.95
N SER A 85 5.11 1.58 -13.91
CA SER A 85 5.29 0.69 -15.05
C SER A 85 4.12 0.72 -16.06
N ILE A 86 2.97 1.28 -15.67
CA ILE A 86 1.79 1.37 -16.54
C ILE A 86 2.10 2.32 -17.71
N GLU A 87 2.01 1.80 -18.94
CA GLU A 87 2.28 2.54 -20.17
C GLU A 87 1.12 3.49 -20.55
N GLU A 88 0.82 4.46 -19.69
CA GLU A 88 -0.22 5.45 -19.89
C GLU A 88 0.23 6.83 -19.39
N LYS A 89 -0.32 7.91 -19.96
CA LYS A 89 0.00 9.30 -19.54
C LYS A 89 -1.26 10.12 -19.27
N THR A 90 -2.36 9.43 -18.96
CA THR A 90 -3.63 10.08 -18.68
C THR A 90 -3.62 10.70 -17.28
N TYR A 91 -4.47 11.70 -17.09
CA TYR A 91 -4.61 12.39 -15.81
C TYR A 91 -4.90 11.45 -14.62
N PRO A 92 -5.74 10.41 -14.73
CA PRO A 92 -5.97 9.45 -13.66
C PRO A 92 -4.67 8.83 -13.13
N LEU A 93 -3.81 8.27 -14.00
CA LEU A 93 -2.56 7.65 -13.57
C LEU A 93 -1.63 8.64 -12.87
N ILE A 94 -1.51 9.87 -13.40
CA ILE A 94 -0.67 10.92 -12.81
C ILE A 94 -1.17 11.29 -11.40
N SER A 95 -2.49 11.43 -11.21
CA SER A 95 -3.08 11.68 -9.89
C SER A 95 -2.75 10.55 -8.92
N LEU A 96 -2.95 9.30 -9.32
CA LEU A 96 -2.69 8.14 -8.47
C LEU A 96 -1.22 8.04 -8.06
N LEU A 97 -0.29 8.19 -9.01
CA LEU A 97 1.15 8.20 -8.71
C LEU A 97 1.54 9.33 -7.76
N THR A 98 0.93 10.51 -7.89
CA THR A 98 1.20 11.64 -7.00
C THR A 98 0.83 11.30 -5.56
N GLU A 99 -0.30 10.62 -5.36
CA GLU A 99 -0.77 10.25 -4.03
C GLU A 99 0.00 9.10 -3.41
N ILE A 100 0.36 8.09 -4.22
CA ILE A 100 1.24 7.00 -3.80
C ILE A 100 2.56 7.58 -3.28
N ARG A 101 3.21 8.44 -4.07
CA ARG A 101 4.49 9.07 -3.70
C ARG A 101 4.35 10.00 -2.50
N ALA A 102 3.21 10.67 -2.33
CA ALA A 102 2.97 11.53 -1.17
C ALA A 102 2.91 10.71 0.14
N LEU A 103 2.24 9.55 0.13
CA LEU A 103 2.21 8.66 1.29
C LEU A 103 3.56 7.97 1.51
N GLN A 104 4.23 7.57 0.44
CA GLN A 104 5.58 6.99 0.49
C GLN A 104 6.56 7.94 1.16
N ALA A 105 6.63 9.21 0.74
CA ALA A 105 7.52 10.21 1.33
C ALA A 105 7.21 10.49 2.81
N GLN A 106 5.93 10.53 3.20
CA GLN A 106 5.53 10.65 4.62
C GLN A 106 6.05 9.48 5.43
N LEU A 107 5.95 8.27 4.89
CA LEU A 107 6.41 7.07 5.56
C LEU A 107 7.94 6.98 5.62
N GLU A 108 8.64 7.35 4.55
CA GLU A 108 10.11 7.47 4.53
C GLU A 108 10.61 8.41 5.63
N GLN A 109 10.05 9.62 5.69
CA GLN A 109 10.39 10.59 6.75
C GLN A 109 10.12 10.01 8.14
N TRP A 110 8.98 9.33 8.33
CA TRP A 110 8.65 8.72 9.62
C TRP A 110 9.66 7.64 10.02
N TYR A 111 10.12 6.81 9.07
CA TYR A 111 11.15 5.80 9.35
C TYR A 111 12.49 6.45 9.69
N GLU A 112 12.90 7.50 8.97
CA GLU A 112 14.11 8.27 9.29
C GLU A 112 14.05 8.82 10.72
N GLU A 113 12.93 9.43 11.11
CA GLU A 113 12.72 9.96 12.46
C GLU A 113 12.78 8.88 13.55
N GLU A 114 12.21 7.70 13.33
CA GLU A 114 12.25 6.61 14.32
C GLU A 114 13.60 5.88 14.40
N PHE A 115 14.37 5.81 13.31
CA PHE A 115 15.72 5.22 13.33
C PHE A 115 16.76 6.13 14.00
N ASP A 116 16.54 7.45 13.98
CA ASP A 116 17.40 8.45 14.61
C ASP A 116 17.11 8.67 16.12
N MET A 117 16.10 7.99 16.67
CA MET A 117 15.70 8.03 18.10
C MET A 117 16.38 6.97 18.96
#